data_AF-A0AA88UA61-F1
#
_entry.id   AF-A0AA88UA61-F1
#
_cell.length_a   1.000
_cell.length_b   1.000
_cell.length_c   1.000
_cell.angle_alpha   90.00
_cell.angle_beta   90.00
_cell.angle_gamma   90.00
#
_symmetry.space_group_name_H-M   'P 1'
#
loop_
_entity.id
_entity.type
_entity.pdbx_description
1 polymer ?
#
loop_
_entity_poly.entity_id
_entity_poly.type
_entity_poly.pdbx_seq_one_letter_code
_entity_poly.pdbx_strand_id
1 'polypeptide(L)'
;MANPSDTKLANKRDYATAILEPKKAPNRLVVDEATTDDNSLVMLGPKTMEALEFFEGDAVLIKGKKKRNTVCTVASDGTCEEPKIRMNKPARYNLRVRRGDV
;
A
#
# COMPACT_ATOMS: atom_id res chain seq x y z
N MET A 1 -24.66 -37.93 -4.69
CA MET A 1 -24.47 -38.12 -3.24
C MET A 1 -23.42 -37.10 -2.80
N ALA A 2 -23.81 -36.06 -2.07
CA ALA A 2 -22.90 -35.02 -1.59
C ALA A 2 -22.31 -35.45 -0.23
N ASN A 3 -20.98 -35.36 -0.08
CA ASN A 3 -20.30 -35.68 1.16
C ASN A 3 -20.67 -34.65 2.24
N PRO A 4 -21.01 -35.07 3.48
CA PRO A 4 -21.47 -34.17 4.54
C PRO A 4 -20.34 -33.42 5.26
N SER A 5 -19.14 -33.33 4.67
CA SER A 5 -17.96 -32.70 5.28
C SER A 5 -17.81 -31.20 5.01
N ASP A 6 -18.56 -30.63 4.06
CA ASP A 6 -18.28 -29.27 3.56
C ASP A 6 -19.07 -28.15 4.24
N THR A 7 -19.85 -28.45 5.29
CA THR A 7 -20.78 -27.46 5.91
C THR A 7 -20.37 -26.92 7.28
N LYS A 8 -19.12 -27.02 7.74
CA LYS A 8 -18.72 -26.50 9.07
C LYS A 8 -17.31 -25.90 9.18
N LEU A 9 -17.00 -24.82 8.45
CA LEU A 9 -15.75 -24.06 8.67
C LEU A 9 -15.91 -22.53 8.56
N ALA A 10 -17.12 -21.96 8.63
CA ALA A 10 -17.31 -20.53 8.41
C ALA A 10 -16.93 -19.61 9.59
N ASN A 11 -16.47 -20.10 10.74
CA ASN A 11 -16.24 -19.23 11.92
C ASN A 11 -15.17 -19.72 12.92
N LYS A 12 -14.11 -20.39 12.48
CA LYS A 12 -12.94 -20.63 13.35
C LYS A 12 -11.80 -19.74 12.86
N ARG A 13 -11.59 -18.60 13.51
CA ARG A 13 -10.40 -17.75 13.24
C ARG A 13 -9.19 -18.55 13.69
N ASP A 14 -8.30 -18.87 12.74
CA ASP A 14 -7.07 -19.58 13.05
C ASP A 14 -6.09 -18.61 13.73
N TYR A 15 -6.18 -18.54 15.07
CA TYR A 15 -5.32 -17.69 15.91
C TYR A 15 -3.83 -18.00 15.71
N ALA A 16 -3.48 -19.22 15.27
CA ALA A 16 -2.12 -19.61 14.93
C ALA A 16 -1.54 -18.83 13.73
N THR A 17 -2.39 -18.37 12.80
CA THR A 17 -1.97 -17.64 11.59
C THR A 17 -2.43 -16.17 11.57
N ALA A 18 -3.15 -15.71 12.60
CA ALA A 18 -3.68 -14.35 12.70
C ALA A 18 -2.61 -13.23 12.57
N ILE A 19 -1.34 -13.52 12.88
CA ILE A 19 -0.24 -12.55 12.71
C ILE A 19 0.09 -12.31 11.22
N LEU A 20 -0.10 -13.31 10.37
CA LEU A 20 0.17 -13.23 8.93
C LEU A 20 -0.95 -12.52 8.17
N GLU A 21 -2.13 -12.41 8.78
CA GLU A 21 -3.25 -11.70 8.17
C GLU A 21 -2.90 -10.21 7.99
N PRO A 22 -3.11 -9.66 6.78
CA PRO A 22 -2.81 -8.26 6.53
C PRO A 22 -3.70 -7.39 7.41
N LYS A 23 -3.06 -6.66 8.34
CA LYS A 23 -3.74 -5.66 9.16
C LYS A 23 -4.28 -4.57 8.25
N LYS A 24 -5.59 -4.38 8.23
CA LYS A 24 -6.23 -3.27 7.54
C LYS A 24 -5.84 -1.98 8.26
N ALA A 25 -5.08 -1.13 7.59
CA ALA A 25 -4.69 0.19 8.07
C ALA A 25 -4.77 1.17 6.90
N PRO A 26 -5.23 2.40 7.12
CA PRO A 26 -5.43 3.39 6.04
C PRO A 26 -4.11 3.74 5.33
N ASN A 27 -2.98 3.60 6.01
CA ASN A 27 -1.63 3.89 5.51
C ASN A 27 -0.93 2.70 4.83
N ARG A 28 -1.64 1.60 4.56
CA ARG A 28 -1.13 0.48 3.76
C ARG A 28 -1.61 0.61 2.32
N LEU A 29 -0.74 1.16 1.48
CA LEU A 29 -1.04 1.48 0.09
C LEU A 29 -0.35 0.47 -0.85
N VAL A 30 -0.99 0.19 -1.98
CA VAL A 30 -0.49 -0.72 -3.01
C VAL A 30 0.39 0.05 -3.99
N VAL A 31 1.58 -0.46 -4.28
CA VAL A 31 2.54 0.18 -5.18
C VAL A 31 2.08 0.09 -6.63
N ASP A 32 1.99 1.24 -7.30
CA ASP A 32 1.68 1.38 -8.72
C ASP A 32 2.75 2.19 -9.48
N GLU A 33 2.65 2.19 -10.80
CA GLU A 33 3.56 2.90 -11.71
C GLU A 33 3.35 4.41 -11.67
N ALA A 34 4.44 5.17 -11.55
CA ALA A 34 4.41 6.62 -11.66
C ALA A 34 4.19 7.08 -13.11
N THR A 35 3.54 8.24 -13.25
CA THR A 35 3.42 8.97 -14.53
C THR A 35 4.60 9.93 -14.76
N THR A 36 5.34 10.25 -13.69
CA THR A 36 6.47 11.17 -13.68
C THR A 36 7.77 10.47 -13.28
N ASP A 37 8.91 11.02 -13.72
CA ASP A 37 10.24 10.44 -13.48
C ASP A 37 10.98 11.05 -12.27
N ASP A 38 10.31 11.86 -11.44
CA ASP A 38 10.92 12.44 -10.24
C ASP A 38 11.11 11.37 -9.15
N ASN A 39 12.35 11.21 -8.68
CA ASN A 39 12.75 10.22 -7.67
C ASN A 39 12.27 10.55 -6.26
N SER A 40 11.92 11.82 -6.01
CA SER A 40 11.50 12.34 -4.72
C SER A 40 9.99 12.53 -4.62
N LEU A 41 9.24 12.32 -5.70
CA LEU A 41 7.79 12.54 -5.74
C LEU A 41 7.01 11.22 -5.67
N VAL A 42 5.96 11.19 -4.86
CA VAL A 42 4.95 10.14 -4.86
C VAL A 42 3.57 10.73 -5.05
N MET A 43 2.71 10.03 -5.79
CA MET A 43 1.37 10.51 -6.08
C MET A 43 0.31 9.64 -5.41
N LEU A 44 -0.65 10.31 -4.76
CA LEU A 44 -1.79 9.71 -4.07
C LEU A 44 -3.09 10.20 -4.69
N GLY A 45 -4.14 9.36 -4.61
CA GLY A 45 -5.49 9.81 -4.92
C GLY A 45 -5.96 10.86 -3.91
N PRO A 46 -6.78 11.85 -4.31
CA PRO A 46 -7.17 12.97 -3.45
C PRO A 46 -7.90 12.53 -2.18
N LYS A 47 -8.75 11.48 -2.22
CA LYS A 47 -9.45 11.03 -1.00
C LYS A 47 -8.53 10.23 -0.08
N THR A 48 -7.57 9.48 -0.62
CA THR A 48 -6.53 8.81 0.18
C THR A 48 -5.65 9.83 0.89
N MET A 49 -5.33 10.94 0.22
CA MET A 49 -4.57 12.05 0.78
C MET A 49 -5.33 12.74 1.91
N GLU A 50 -6.62 13.02 1.72
CA GLU A 50 -7.51 13.56 2.77
C GLU A 50 -7.67 12.60 3.95
N ALA A 51 -7.86 11.31 3.70
CA ALA A 51 -8.00 10.28 4.75
C ALA A 51 -6.74 10.08 5.59
N LEU A 52 -5.57 10.42 5.04
CA LEU A 52 -4.27 10.38 5.73
C LEU A 52 -3.85 11.75 6.27
N GLU A 53 -4.68 12.78 6.08
CA GLU A 53 -4.44 14.16 6.51
C GLU A 53 -3.13 14.75 5.95
N PHE A 54 -2.77 14.39 4.72
CA PHE A 54 -1.62 14.95 4.02
C PHE A 54 -2.02 16.16 3.16
N PHE A 55 -1.12 17.14 3.09
CA PHE A 55 -1.21 18.28 2.19
C PHE A 55 -0.18 18.18 1.07
N GLU A 56 -0.44 18.90 -0.02
CA GLU A 56 0.43 18.85 -1.20
C GLU A 56 1.78 19.49 -0.85
N GLY A 57 2.87 18.77 -1.14
CA GLY A 57 4.22 19.17 -0.75
C GLY A 57 4.71 18.58 0.58
N ASP A 58 3.89 17.82 1.33
CA ASP A 58 4.32 17.21 2.58
C ASP A 58 5.42 16.15 2.37
N ALA A 59 6.38 16.13 3.30
CA ALA A 59 7.44 15.12 3.35
C ALA A 59 6.97 13.89 4.15
N VAL A 60 6.82 12.76 3.46
CA VAL A 60 6.33 11.51 4.06
C VAL A 60 7.44 10.46 4.17
N LEU A 61 7.41 9.72 5.28
CA LEU A 61 8.27 8.55 5.48
C LEU A 61 7.58 7.29 4.96
N ILE A 62 8.13 6.71 3.89
CA ILE A 62 7.65 5.46 3.30
C ILE A 62 8.45 4.30 3.89
N LYS A 63 7.74 3.30 4.41
CA LYS A 63 8.32 2.06 4.97
C LYS A 63 8.11 0.92 4.00
N GLY A 64 9.20 0.37 3.47
CA GLY A 64 9.20 -0.76 2.56
C GLY A 64 9.56 -2.08 3.24
N LYS A 65 9.98 -3.05 2.43
CA LYS A 65 10.40 -4.39 2.90
C LYS A 65 11.84 -4.35 3.42
N LYS A 66 12.23 -5.38 4.18
CA LYS A 66 13.60 -5.55 4.71
C LYS A 66 14.14 -4.32 5.45
N LYS A 67 13.27 -3.64 6.23
CA LYS A 67 13.58 -2.43 7.02
C LYS A 67 14.13 -1.27 6.17
N ARG A 68 13.79 -1.21 4.88
CA ARG A 68 14.17 -0.11 4.01
C ARG A 68 13.10 0.97 4.07
N ASN A 69 13.55 2.20 4.28
CA ASN A 69 12.69 3.37 4.34
C ASN A 69 13.22 4.43 3.38
N THR A 70 12.35 5.31 2.90
CA THR A 70 12.71 6.45 2.05
C THR A 70 11.77 7.60 2.39
N VAL A 71 12.24 8.83 2.18
CA VAL A 71 11.44 10.04 2.34
C VAL A 71 11.12 10.57 0.95
N CYS A 72 9.86 10.91 0.71
CA CYS A 72 9.37 11.48 -0.54
C CYS A 72 8.39 12.62 -0.24
N THR A 73 8.18 13.48 -1.22
CA THR A 73 7.16 14.52 -1.22
C THR A 73 5.86 13.99 -1.83
N VAL A 74 4.72 14.31 -1.24
CA VAL A 74 3.40 13.89 -1.74
C VAL A 74 2.82 14.93 -2.71
N ALA A 75 2.30 14.44 -3.82
CA ALA A 75 1.43 15.20 -4.72
C ALA A 75 0.09 14.47 -4.93
N SER A 76 -0.93 15.25 -5.30
CA SER A 76 -2.25 14.71 -5.61
C SER A 76 -2.34 14.28 -7.09
N ASP A 77 -3.02 13.17 -7.35
CA ASP A 77 -3.32 12.69 -8.70
C ASP A 77 -4.75 12.16 -8.77
N GLY A 78 -5.62 12.85 -9.52
CA GLY A 78 -7.01 12.44 -9.72
C GLY A 78 -7.18 11.15 -10.54
N THR A 79 -6.13 10.69 -11.22
CA THR A 79 -6.15 9.43 -11.98
C THR A 79 -5.67 8.23 -11.15
N CYS A 80 -5.22 8.46 -9.92
CA CYS A 80 -4.75 7.40 -9.03
C CYS A 80 -5.93 6.75 -8.30
N GLU A 81 -6.13 5.44 -8.52
CA GLU A 81 -7.15 4.66 -7.83
C GLU A 81 -6.76 4.36 -6.39
N GLU A 82 -7.73 4.29 -5.49
CA GLU A 82 -7.51 3.96 -4.08
C GLU A 82 -7.51 2.43 -3.88
N PRO A 83 -6.65 1.86 -3.02
CA PRO A 83 -5.64 2.48 -2.16
C PRO A 83 -4.22 2.37 -2.76
N LYS A 84 -3.94 3.03 -3.88
CA LYS A 84 -2.62 2.94 -4.54
C LYS A 84 -1.72 4.14 -4.22
N ILE A 85 -0.42 3.89 -4.27
CA ILE A 85 0.65 4.89 -4.26
C ILE A 85 1.48 4.73 -5.52
N ARG A 86 1.61 5.81 -6.29
CA ARG A 86 2.43 5.83 -7.49
C ARG A 86 3.83 6.30 -7.15
N MET A 87 4.82 5.50 -7.52
CA MET A 87 6.23 5.83 -7.30
C MET A 87 7.09 5.23 -8.41
N ASN A 88 8.17 5.92 -8.77
CA ASN A 88 9.02 5.54 -9.88
C ASN A 88 9.96 4.36 -9.53
N LYS A 89 10.70 3.85 -10.53
CA LYS A 89 11.55 2.65 -10.37
C LYS A 89 12.66 2.82 -9.31
N PRO A 90 13.41 3.94 -9.24
CA PRO A 90 14.37 4.18 -8.17
C PRO A 90 13.75 4.17 -6.77
N ALA A 91 12.61 4.82 -6.56
CA ALA A 91 11.91 4.81 -5.26
C ALA A 91 11.52 3.38 -4.84
N ARG A 92 10.97 2.56 -5.76
CA ARG A 92 10.66 1.14 -5.50
C ARG A 92 11.90 0.32 -5.16
N TYR A 93 13.01 0.57 -5.86
CA TYR A 93 14.28 -0.14 -5.62
C TYR A 93 14.81 0.13 -4.21
N ASN A 94 14.76 1.39 -3.76
CA ASN A 94 15.17 1.78 -2.41
C ASN A 94 14.36 1.05 -1.34
N LEU A 95 13.04 0.93 -1.54
CA LEU A 95 12.08 0.29 -0.62
C LEU A 95 12.03 -1.25 -0.72
N ARG A 96 12.73 -1.85 -1.70
CA ARG A 96 12.72 -3.30 -1.98
C ARG A 96 11.31 -3.85 -2.26
N VAL A 97 10.50 -3.06 -2.97
CA VAL A 97 9.12 -3.40 -3.36
C VAL A 97 8.99 -3.52 -4.88
N ARG A 98 7.94 -4.20 -5.34
CA ARG A 98 7.53 -4.33 -6.74
C ARG A 98 6.12 -3.77 -6.93
N ARG A 99 5.68 -3.59 -8.18
CA ARG A 99 4.29 -3.22 -8.46
C ARG A 99 3.35 -4.28 -7.87
N GLY A 100 2.31 -3.85 -7.18
CA GLY A 100 1.38 -4.72 -6.46
C GLY A 100 1.80 -5.11 -5.04
N ASP A 101 3.01 -4.78 -4.60
CA ASP A 101 3.38 -4.91 -3.18
C ASP A 101 2.69 -3.84 -2.32
N VAL A 102 2.63 -4.11 -1.01
CA VAL A 102 2.17 -3.20 0.05
C VAL A 102 3.30 -2.96 1.04
#